data_AF-A0A2S9PWH4-F1
#
_entry.id   AF-A0A2S9PWH4-F1
#
_cell.length_a   1.000
_cell.length_b   1.000
_cell.length_c   1.000
_cell.angle_alpha   90.00
_cell.angle_beta   90.00
_cell.angle_gamma   90.00
#
_symmetry.space_group_name_H-M   'P 1'
#
loop_
_entity.id
_entity.type
_entity.pdbx_description
1 polymer ?
#
loop_
_entity_poly.entity_id
_entity_poly.type
_entity_poly.pdbx_seq_one_letter_code
_entity_poly.pdbx_strand_id
1 'polypeptide(L)'
;MRRRIQAAPLWPLPALDEPVSGRGDRSPTARRRLTVTERTEPAEGVVRLVLTGSDLPAWQPGAHLDLVLPSGLVRPYSLCGDPADSGSYTVAARLVADGRGGSREVH
;
A
#
# COMPACT_ATOMS: atom_id res chain seq x y z
N MET A 1 -32.04 11.23 -12.79
CA MET A 1 -32.51 9.91 -12.30
C MET A 1 -31.34 9.18 -11.64
N ARG A 2 -31.27 9.15 -10.31
CA ARG A 2 -30.25 8.41 -9.54
C ARG A 2 -30.99 7.33 -8.76
N ARG A 3 -30.94 6.07 -9.20
CA ARG A 3 -31.47 4.93 -8.44
C ARG A 3 -30.51 4.65 -7.28
N ARG A 4 -30.95 4.97 -6.06
CA ARG A 4 -30.32 4.51 -4.80
C ARG A 4 -30.37 2.98 -4.77
N ILE A 5 -29.23 2.34 -4.51
CA ILE A 5 -29.17 0.93 -4.14
C ILE A 5 -29.90 0.82 -2.79
N GLN A 6 -31.09 0.22 -2.79
CA GLN A 6 -31.84 -0.12 -1.59
C GLN A 6 -31.49 -1.55 -1.22
N ALA A 7 -30.76 -1.71 -0.10
CA ALA A 7 -30.50 -2.95 0.62
C ALA A 7 -29.62 -4.01 -0.08
N ALA A 8 -28.39 -4.15 0.42
CA ALA A 8 -27.63 -5.39 0.28
C ALA A 8 -28.30 -6.45 1.19
N PRO A 9 -28.72 -7.62 0.67
CA PRO A 9 -29.53 -8.59 1.42
C PRO A 9 -28.80 -9.31 2.57
N LEU A 10 -27.55 -8.94 2.87
CA LEU A 10 -26.71 -9.57 3.89
C LEU A 10 -26.26 -8.59 5.00
N TRP A 11 -26.90 -7.42 5.11
CA TRP A 11 -26.65 -6.45 6.17
C TRP A 11 -27.78 -6.48 7.22
N PRO A 12 -27.48 -6.42 8.53
CA PRO A 12 -26.16 -6.28 9.12
C PRO A 12 -25.47 -7.64 9.22
N LEU A 13 -24.24 -7.75 8.72
CA LEU A 13 -23.35 -8.78 9.25
C LEU A 13 -23.22 -8.48 10.74
N PRO A 14 -23.36 -9.46 11.66
CA PRO A 14 -23.03 -9.21 13.05
C PRO A 14 -21.63 -8.61 13.07
N ALA A 15 -21.46 -7.51 13.80
CA ALA A 15 -20.11 -7.03 14.07
C ALA A 15 -19.35 -8.24 14.61
N LEU A 16 -18.27 -8.64 13.94
CA LEU A 16 -17.39 -9.65 14.51
C LEU A 16 -17.03 -9.14 15.91
N ASP A 17 -17.19 -9.97 16.93
CA ASP A 17 -16.90 -9.59 18.32
C ASP A 17 -15.49 -8.99 18.46
N GLU A 18 -14.59 -9.39 17.55
CA GLU A 18 -13.33 -8.73 17.29
C GLU A 18 -13.28 -8.15 15.86
N PRO A 19 -13.06 -6.83 15.68
CA PRO A 19 -12.69 -6.34 14.37
C PRO A 19 -11.35 -6.97 13.96
N VAL A 20 -11.32 -7.70 12.84
CA VAL A 20 -10.07 -8.12 12.18
C VAL A 20 -9.43 -6.89 11.49
N SER A 21 -9.26 -5.80 12.24
CA SER A 21 -8.30 -4.76 11.89
C SER A 21 -6.96 -5.24 12.41
N GLY A 22 -6.00 -5.44 11.50
CA GLY A 22 -4.72 -6.10 11.77
C GLY A 22 -4.03 -5.60 13.04
N ARG A 23 -4.23 -6.33 14.14
CA ARG A 23 -3.31 -6.35 15.27
C ARG A 23 -2.14 -7.23 14.87
N GLY A 24 -1.43 -6.80 13.81
CA GLY A 24 -0.06 -7.23 13.61
C GLY A 24 0.69 -6.70 14.82
N ASP A 25 1.32 -7.62 15.55
CA ASP A 25 2.32 -7.28 16.54
C ASP A 25 3.21 -6.18 15.95
N ARG A 26 3.14 -4.97 16.52
CA ARG A 26 3.81 -3.80 15.94
C ARG A 26 5.30 -3.98 16.19
N SER A 27 5.92 -4.78 15.33
CA SER A 27 7.36 -4.80 15.17
C SER A 27 7.78 -3.33 15.02
N PRO A 28 8.81 -2.87 15.76
CA PRO A 28 9.30 -1.51 15.62
C PRO A 28 9.48 -1.19 14.15
N THR A 29 8.98 -0.04 13.69
CA THR A 29 9.11 0.41 12.30
C THR A 29 10.59 0.60 11.98
N ALA A 30 11.23 -0.48 11.52
CA ALA A 30 12.64 -0.48 11.19
C ALA A 30 12.82 0.17 9.82
N ARG A 31 13.57 1.28 9.78
CA ARG A 31 13.94 1.91 8.51
C ARG A 31 14.88 0.99 7.75
N ARG A 32 14.51 0.66 6.51
CA ARG A 32 15.32 -0.16 5.60
C ARG A 32 15.63 0.62 4.33
N ARG A 33 16.80 0.38 3.75
CA ARG A 33 17.09 0.83 2.38
C ARG A 33 16.60 -0.25 1.42
N LEU A 34 15.83 0.18 0.43
CA LEU A 34 15.32 -0.67 -0.63
C LEU A 34 15.88 -0.19 -1.96
N THR A 35 16.02 -1.11 -2.91
CA THR A 35 16.40 -0.84 -4.29
C THR A 35 15.18 -1.01 -5.18
N VAL A 36 14.89 -0.02 -6.00
CA VAL A 36 13.88 -0.15 -7.07
C VAL A 36 14.47 -1.03 -8.16
N THR A 37 13.95 -2.24 -8.34
CA THR A 37 14.39 -3.17 -9.39
C THR A 37 13.52 -3.13 -10.63
N GLU A 38 12.27 -2.69 -10.49
CA GLU A 38 11.34 -2.51 -11.60
C GLU A 38 10.50 -1.24 -11.40
N ARG A 39 10.28 -0.48 -12.47
CA ARG A 39 9.34 0.64 -12.56
C ARG A 39 8.50 0.48 -13.82
N THR A 40 7.19 0.38 -13.67
CA THR A 40 6.24 0.29 -14.79
C THR A 40 5.08 1.25 -14.60
N GLU A 41 4.37 1.54 -15.69
CA GLU A 41 3.19 2.43 -15.69
C GLU A 41 1.98 1.63 -16.15
N PRO A 42 1.33 0.86 -15.26
CA PRO A 42 0.24 -0.06 -15.64
C PRO A 42 -1.05 0.68 -16.06
N ALA A 43 -1.17 1.96 -15.73
CA ALA A 43 -2.30 2.82 -16.10
C ALA A 43 -1.84 4.28 -16.14
N GLU A 44 -2.62 5.13 -16.80
CA GLU A 44 -2.35 6.57 -16.86
C GLU A 44 -2.27 7.18 -15.46
N GLY A 45 -1.14 7.83 -15.17
CA GLY A 45 -0.89 8.45 -13.88
C GLY A 45 -0.73 7.45 -12.73
N VAL A 46 -0.37 6.19 -13.00
CA VAL A 46 -0.01 5.20 -11.97
C VAL A 46 1.37 4.63 -12.24
N VAL A 47 2.26 4.70 -11.26
CA VAL A 47 3.56 4.03 -11.29
C VAL A 47 3.52 2.82 -10.35
N ARG A 48 3.92 1.65 -10.86
CA ARG A 48 4.20 0.44 -10.09
C ARG A 48 5.69 0.33 -9.86
N LEU A 49 6.10 0.09 -8.62
CA LEU A 49 7.49 -0.15 -8.22
C LEU A 49 7.64 -1.53 -7.61
N VAL A 50 8.68 -2.24 -8.00
CA VAL A 50 9.18 -3.44 -7.30
C VAL A 50 10.43 -3.05 -6.52
N LEU A 51 10.41 -3.34 -5.23
CA LEU A 51 11.40 -2.93 -4.25
C LEU A 51 12.04 -4.17 -3.63
N THR A 52 13.36 -4.28 -3.68
CA THR A 52 14.11 -5.38 -3.04
C THR A 52 14.98 -4.84 -1.92
N GLY A 53 15.30 -5.69 -0.95
CA GLY A 53 16.15 -5.35 0.18
C GLY A 53 16.54 -6.59 0.98
N SER A 54 17.43 -6.41 1.95
CA SER A 54 17.81 -7.51 2.84
C SER A 54 16.76 -7.72 3.95
N ASP A 55 16.42 -8.98 4.19
CA ASP A 55 15.53 -9.44 5.26
C ASP A 55 14.19 -8.71 5.30
N LEU A 56 13.47 -8.70 4.16
CA LEU A 56 12.14 -8.12 4.09
C LEU A 56 11.19 -8.93 4.98
N PRO A 57 10.50 -8.29 5.95
CA PRO A 57 9.49 -8.97 6.74
C PRO A 57 8.37 -9.56 5.87
N ALA A 58 7.83 -10.70 6.28
CA ALA A 58 6.57 -11.18 5.71
C ALA A 58 5.45 -10.17 6.00
N TRP A 59 4.49 -10.06 5.09
CA TRP A 59 3.36 -9.15 5.21
C TRP A 59 2.05 -9.87 4.88
N GLN A 60 0.94 -9.28 5.30
CA GLN A 60 -0.40 -9.83 5.07
C GLN A 60 -1.23 -8.85 4.25
N PRO A 61 -2.23 -9.33 3.47
CA PRO A 61 -3.12 -8.45 2.71
C PRO A 61 -3.66 -7.30 3.55
N GLY A 62 -3.57 -6.08 3.01
CA GLY A 62 -3.90 -4.84 3.73
C GLY A 62 -2.73 -4.20 4.48
N ALA A 63 -1.52 -4.77 4.44
CA ALA A 63 -0.33 -4.11 4.97
C ALA A 63 0.12 -2.91 4.13
N HIS A 64 0.80 -1.97 4.78
CA HIS A 64 1.34 -0.75 4.19
C HIS A 64 2.78 -0.53 4.64
N LEU A 65 3.55 0.19 3.84
CA LEU A 65 4.87 0.71 4.21
C LEU A 65 4.94 2.23 4.00
N ASP A 66 5.86 2.86 4.72
CA ASP A 66 6.15 4.28 4.58
C ASP A 66 7.42 4.47 3.74
N LEU A 67 7.29 5.10 2.57
CA LEU A 67 8.44 5.52 1.77
C LEU A 67 8.93 6.88 2.24
N VAL A 68 10.21 6.94 2.59
CA VAL A 68 10.93 8.20 2.83
C VAL A 68 11.53 8.67 1.51
N LEU A 69 11.02 9.77 0.98
CA LEU A 69 11.41 10.33 -0.31
C LEU A 69 12.65 11.23 -0.20
N PRO A 70 13.38 11.50 -1.30
CA PRO A 70 14.55 12.38 -1.31
C PRO A 70 14.31 13.76 -0.66
N SER A 71 13.13 14.33 -0.81
CA SER A 71 12.69 15.59 -0.17
C SER A 71 12.56 15.51 1.35
N GLY A 72 12.64 14.32 1.94
CA GLY A 72 12.34 14.04 3.34
C GLY A 72 10.85 13.80 3.63
N LEU A 73 9.98 13.91 2.61
CA LEU A 73 8.57 13.56 2.76
C LEU A 73 8.40 12.06 3.02
N VAL A 74 7.50 11.73 3.95
CA VAL A 74 7.08 10.35 4.21
C VAL A 74 5.70 10.12 3.60
N ARG A 75 5.55 9.04 2.81
CA ARG A 75 4.28 8.68 2.18
C ARG A 75 3.94 7.21 2.40
N PRO A 76 2.75 6.91 2.96
CA PRO A 76 2.29 5.54 3.10
C PRO A 76 1.82 4.98 1.76
N TYR A 77 2.19 3.75 1.45
CA TYR A 77 1.72 3.00 0.30
C TYR A 77 1.30 1.59 0.71
N SER A 78 0.19 1.11 0.16
CA SER A 78 -0.26 -0.27 0.33
C SER A 78 0.62 -1.22 -0.48
N LEU A 79 0.91 -2.37 0.11
CA LEU A 79 1.52 -3.48 -0.61
C LEU A 79 0.48 -4.15 -1.51
N CYS A 80 0.86 -4.40 -2.77
CA CYS A 80 -0.03 -4.98 -3.79
C CYS A 80 0.66 -6.07 -4.63
N GLY A 81 1.72 -6.68 -4.12
CA GLY A 81 2.40 -7.83 -4.73
C GLY A 81 1.89 -9.16 -4.20
N ASP A 82 2.65 -10.23 -4.42
CA ASP A 82 2.41 -11.54 -3.81
C ASP A 82 2.94 -11.54 -2.36
N PRO A 83 2.12 -11.75 -1.32
CA PRO A 83 2.58 -11.87 0.06
C PRO A 83 3.52 -13.06 0.31
N ALA A 84 3.51 -14.08 -0.56
CA ALA A 84 4.42 -15.21 -0.50
C ALA A 84 5.82 -14.91 -1.07
N ASP A 85 5.97 -13.82 -1.83
CA ASP A 85 7.28 -13.35 -2.28
C ASP A 85 8.00 -12.60 -1.15
N SER A 86 8.95 -13.28 -0.51
CA SER A 86 9.80 -12.68 0.54
C SER A 86 10.98 -11.88 -0.01
N GLY A 87 11.22 -11.90 -1.32
CA GLY A 87 12.35 -11.22 -1.96
C GLY A 87 12.02 -9.80 -2.39
N SER A 88 10.74 -9.46 -2.54
CA SER A 88 10.32 -8.15 -3.02
C SER A 88 9.04 -7.62 -2.39
N TYR A 89 8.93 -6.30 -2.34
CA TYR A 89 7.69 -5.59 -2.10
C TYR A 89 7.25 -4.88 -3.37
N THR A 90 5.95 -4.92 -3.66
CA THR A 90 5.37 -4.16 -4.77
C THR A 90 4.42 -3.11 -4.23
N VAL A 91 4.55 -1.88 -4.73
CA VAL A 91 3.63 -0.76 -4.45
C VAL A 91 3.15 -0.13 -5.75
N ALA A 92 1.96 0.47 -5.71
CA ALA A 92 1.43 1.27 -6.81
C ALA A 92 1.07 2.67 -6.32
N ALA A 93 1.65 3.69 -6.95
CA ALA A 93 1.47 5.09 -6.62
C ALA A 93 0.69 5.80 -7.73
N ARG A 94 -0.51 6.30 -7.40
CA ARG A 94 -1.26 7.18 -8.29
C ARG A 94 -0.76 8.62 -8.16
N LEU A 95 -0.54 9.29 -9.28
CA LEU A 95 -0.24 10.70 -9.36
C LEU A 95 -1.48 11.49 -8.95
N VAL A 96 -1.35 12.26 -7.88
CA VAL A 96 -2.37 13.22 -7.46
C VAL A 96 -1.86 14.62 -7.78
N ALA A 97 -2.35 15.20 -8.88
CA ALA A 97 -1.94 16.53 -9.35
C ALA A 97 -2.21 17.64 -8.31
N ASP A 98 -3.28 17.56 -7.52
CA ASP A 98 -3.55 18.56 -6.47
C ASP A 98 -3.12 18.08 -5.06
N GLY A 99 -2.25 17.06 -4.99
CA GLY A 99 -1.75 16.51 -3.74
C GLY A 99 -0.61 17.34 -3.13
N ARG A 100 -0.24 17.02 -1.88
CA ARG A 100 0.92 17.61 -1.15
C ARG A 100 2.29 17.21 -1.72
N GLY A 101 2.44 17.14 -3.05
CA GLY A 101 3.71 16.87 -3.75
C GLY A 101 4.23 15.43 -3.72
N GLY A 102 3.99 14.65 -2.66
CA GLY A 102 4.68 13.36 -2.48
C GLY A 102 4.40 12.28 -3.53
N SER A 103 3.21 12.25 -4.17
CA SER A 103 2.99 11.33 -5.29
C SER A 103 3.73 11.76 -6.55
N ARG A 104 4.06 13.04 -6.74
CA ARG A 104 4.85 13.52 -7.89
C ARG A 104 6.29 13.06 -7.81
N GLU A 105 6.84 12.96 -6.60
CA GLU A 105 8.24 12.58 -6.40
C GLU A 105 8.45 11.06 -6.50
N VAL A 106 7.38 10.26 -6.37
CA VAL A 106 7.39 8.82 -6.64
C VAL A 106 7.18 8.51 -8.13
N HIS A 107 6.54 9.44 -8.87
CA HIS A 107 6.36 9.34 -10.32
C HIS A 107 7.67 9.63 -11.04
#